data_AF-A0A401RQD6-F1
#
_entry.id   AF-A0A401RQD6-F1
#
_cell.length_a   1.000
_cell.length_b   1.000
_cell.length_c   1.000
_cell.angle_alpha   90.00
_cell.angle_beta   90.00
_cell.angle_gamma   90.00
#
_symmetry.space_group_name_H-M   'P 1'
#
loop_
_entity.id
_entity.type
_entity.pdbx_description
1 polymer ?
#
loop_
_entity_poly.entity_id
_entity_poly.type
_entity_poly.pdbx_seq_one_letter_code
_entity_poly.pdbx_strand_id
1 'polypeptide(L)'
;MVGDYPKNRHPGWSRGSVAYHADDGKLFQGSGVGDPFGPRCYKGDIMGCGIMFPRDYILDSDADSDDCVDAAEVKPKQRRVRNIMYFNDEDEEDEGEEMEQEYDGKKVTVFFTRNGKIIGRKEAPVPSGGFYPTIGMLSNGEKVKVDLHPLSG
;
A
#
# COMPACT_ATOMS: atom_id res chain seq x y z
N MET A 1 13.78 -2.51 -2.00
CA MET A 1 13.61 -1.56 -0.87
C MET A 1 12.12 -1.47 -0.59
N VAL A 2 11.70 -1.65 0.66
CA VAL A 2 10.35 -1.27 1.09
C VAL A 2 10.30 0.24 0.96
N GLY A 3 9.39 0.78 0.15
CA GLY A 3 9.24 2.23 0.06
C GLY A 3 8.91 2.76 1.45
N ASP A 4 9.80 3.54 2.05
CA ASP A 4 9.62 4.12 3.39
C ASP A 4 8.47 5.13 3.35
N TYR A 5 7.25 4.65 3.58
CA TYR A 5 6.12 5.52 3.80
C TYR A 5 6.27 6.19 5.18
N PRO A 6 6.08 7.53 5.30
CA PRO A 6 6.30 8.23 6.55
C PRO A 6 5.43 7.68 7.68
N LYS A 7 6.08 7.28 8.78
CA LYS A 7 5.43 6.61 9.93
C LYS A 7 4.42 7.49 10.67
N ASN A 8 4.56 8.81 10.56
CA ASN A 8 3.73 9.83 11.20
C ASN A 8 2.63 10.38 10.28
N ARG A 9 2.33 9.74 9.14
CA ARG A 9 1.29 10.19 8.21
C ARG A 9 0.29 9.07 7.90
N HIS A 10 -0.97 9.46 7.73
CA HIS A 10 -2.01 8.51 7.33
C HIS A 10 -1.81 8.07 5.88
N PRO A 11 -2.21 6.84 5.52
CA PRO A 11 -2.25 6.42 4.13
C PRO A 11 -3.02 7.42 3.26
N GLY A 12 -2.53 7.64 2.03
CA GLY A 12 -3.07 8.62 1.08
C GLY A 12 -2.57 10.06 1.25
N TRP A 13 -1.92 10.41 2.37
CA TRP A 13 -1.43 11.76 2.61
C TRP A 13 -0.08 12.10 1.95
N SER A 14 0.70 11.08 1.60
CA SER A 14 2.00 11.23 0.94
C SER A 14 2.00 10.57 -0.43
N ARG A 15 2.79 11.13 -1.36
CA ARG A 15 2.88 10.70 -2.75
C ARG A 15 3.10 9.18 -2.84
N GLY A 16 2.57 8.57 -3.89
CA GLY A 16 2.64 7.12 -4.09
C GLY A 16 1.66 6.31 -3.23
N SER A 17 0.78 6.96 -2.46
CA SER A 17 -0.25 6.29 -1.68
C SER A 17 -1.65 6.75 -2.07
N VAL A 18 -2.59 5.82 -2.01
CA VAL A 18 -4.02 6.03 -2.24
C VAL A 18 -4.77 5.38 -1.08
N ALA A 19 -5.69 6.12 -0.46
CA ALA A 19 -6.45 5.62 0.68
C ALA A 19 -7.87 6.15 0.69
N TYR A 20 -8.75 5.34 1.27
CA TYR A 20 -10.10 5.73 1.65
C TYR A 20 -10.14 5.94 3.16
N HIS A 21 -10.60 7.10 3.61
CA HIS A 21 -10.71 7.40 5.04
C HIS A 21 -12.14 7.10 5.52
N ALA A 22 -12.23 6.24 6.54
CA ALA A 22 -13.48 5.69 7.03
C ALA A 22 -14.37 6.72 7.75
N ASP A 23 -13.75 7.71 8.37
CA ASP A 23 -14.39 8.71 9.21
C ASP A 23 -15.15 9.76 8.40
N ASP A 24 -14.72 10.09 7.17
CA ASP A 24 -15.37 11.10 6.33
C ASP A 24 -15.84 10.56 4.96
N GLY A 25 -15.36 9.38 4.55
CA GLY A 25 -15.69 8.75 3.29
C GLY A 25 -14.97 9.32 2.08
N LYS A 26 -13.89 10.08 2.30
CA LYS A 26 -13.12 10.71 1.23
C LYS A 26 -11.98 9.82 0.74
N LEU A 27 -11.52 10.14 -0.46
CA LEU A 27 -10.35 9.55 -1.09
C LEU A 27 -9.16 10.50 -0.95
N PHE A 28 -8.03 9.97 -0.50
CA PHE A 28 -6.76 10.70 -0.37
C PHE A 28 -5.74 10.06 -1.30
N GLN A 29 -5.10 10.86 -2.16
CA GLN A 29 -4.07 10.41 -3.08
C GLN A 29 -2.91 11.39 -3.07
N GLY A 30 -1.82 11.03 -2.41
CA GLY A 30 -0.63 11.87 -2.34
C GLY A 30 -0.79 13.21 -1.61
N SER A 31 -1.91 13.43 -0.91
CA SER A 31 -2.30 14.74 -0.38
C SER A 31 -3.05 14.59 0.94
N GLY A 32 -2.81 15.50 1.88
CA GLY A 32 -3.58 15.62 3.13
C GLY A 32 -5.00 16.18 2.95
N VAL A 33 -5.36 16.56 1.72
CA VAL A 33 -6.70 17.02 1.36
C VAL A 33 -7.39 15.92 0.56
N GLY A 34 -8.50 15.40 1.09
CA GLY A 34 -9.29 14.36 0.45
C GLY A 34 -10.45 14.89 -0.40
N ASP A 35 -10.81 14.13 -1.42
CA ASP A 35 -11.95 14.39 -2.31
C ASP A 35 -13.19 13.59 -1.88
N PRO A 36 -14.42 14.13 -2.02
CA PRO A 36 -15.64 13.35 -1.85
C PRO A 36 -15.64 12.10 -2.75
N PHE A 37 -15.88 10.93 -2.16
CA PHE A 37 -15.76 9.66 -2.89
C PHE A 37 -16.85 8.66 -2.54
N GLY A 38 -17.04 8.39 -1.25
CA GLY A 38 -18.00 7.40 -0.77
C GLY A 38 -18.60 7.76 0.59
N PRO A 39 -19.45 6.87 1.13
CA PRO A 39 -20.12 7.10 2.40
C PRO A 39 -19.28 6.65 3.59
N ARG A 40 -19.20 7.48 4.65
CA ARG A 40 -18.61 7.15 5.95
C ARG A 40 -18.89 5.72 6.41
N CYS A 41 -17.89 5.08 7.00
CA CYS A 41 -17.98 3.73 7.55
C CYS A 41 -18.33 3.76 9.04
N TYR A 42 -18.93 2.67 9.50
CA TYR A 42 -19.30 2.46 10.88
C TYR A 42 -18.93 1.05 11.33
N LYS A 43 -19.00 0.82 12.65
CA LYS A 43 -18.79 -0.50 13.23
C LYS A 43 -19.68 -1.53 12.55
N GLY A 44 -19.05 -2.60 12.06
CA GLY A 44 -19.72 -3.70 11.36
C GLY A 44 -19.64 -3.62 9.83
N ASP A 45 -19.25 -2.47 9.26
CA ASP A 45 -18.94 -2.39 7.84
C ASP A 45 -17.69 -3.21 7.49
N ILE A 46 -17.73 -3.84 6.33
CA ILE A 46 -16.60 -4.56 5.73
C ILE A 46 -16.08 -3.72 4.57
N MET A 47 -14.89 -3.18 4.73
CA MET A 47 -14.20 -2.43 3.69
C MET A 47 -13.21 -3.31 2.95
N GLY A 48 -13.14 -3.14 1.64
CA GLY A 48 -12.15 -3.77 0.78
C GLY A 48 -11.47 -2.73 -0.09
N CYS A 49 -10.23 -3.00 -0.45
CA CYS A 49 -9.47 -2.28 -1.47
C CYS A 49 -8.81 -3.28 -2.41
N GLY A 50 -8.64 -2.89 -3.66
CA GLY A 50 -8.00 -3.74 -4.65
C GLY A 50 -7.45 -2.95 -5.82
N ILE A 51 -6.65 -3.62 -6.63
CA ILE A 51 -6.04 -3.07 -7.83
C ILE A 51 -6.58 -3.84 -9.02
N MET A 52 -7.08 -3.11 -10.02
CA MET A 52 -7.43 -3.63 -11.33
C MET A 52 -6.31 -3.24 -12.29
N PHE A 53 -5.54 -4.24 -12.69
CA PHE A 53 -4.49 -4.10 -13.70
C PHE A 53 -5.12 -4.07 -15.10
N PRO A 54 -4.71 -3.13 -15.97
CA PRO A 54 -4.99 -3.21 -17.40
C PRO A 54 -4.54 -4.57 -17.98
N ARG A 55 -5.20 -5.02 -19.06
CA ARG A 55 -4.88 -6.33 -19.68
C ARG A 55 -3.45 -6.39 -20.25
N ASP A 56 -2.95 -5.25 -20.68
CA ASP A 56 -1.63 -5.00 -21.24
C ASP A 56 -0.63 -4.53 -20.18
N TYR A 57 -0.94 -4.70 -18.89
CA TYR A 57 -0.01 -4.38 -17.82
C TYR A 57 1.16 -5.36 -17.80
N ILE A 58 2.35 -4.88 -18.13
CA ILE A 58 3.60 -5.64 -18.10
C ILE A 58 4.37 -5.27 -16.83
N LEU A 59 4.69 -6.27 -16.02
CA LEU A 59 5.63 -6.14 -14.90
C LEU A 59 7.05 -6.12 -15.50
N ASP A 60 7.86 -5.12 -15.20
CA ASP A 60 9.25 -5.03 -15.72
C ASP A 60 10.20 -6.04 -15.05
N SER A 61 9.69 -7.14 -14.49
CA SER A 61 10.43 -8.02 -13.58
C SER A 61 11.33 -9.06 -14.26
N ASP A 62 11.54 -9.04 -15.57
CA ASP A 62 12.31 -10.09 -16.27
C ASP A 62 13.54 -9.58 -17.06
N ALA A 63 13.98 -8.32 -16.91
CA ALA A 63 15.07 -7.78 -17.72
C ALA A 63 16.47 -7.77 -17.07
N ASP A 64 16.63 -8.12 -15.78
CA ASP A 64 17.94 -8.11 -15.08
C ASP A 64 18.20 -9.37 -14.23
N SER A 65 17.87 -10.56 -14.75
CA SER A 65 18.24 -11.84 -14.08
C SER A 65 18.70 -12.91 -15.06
N ASP A 66 19.59 -12.52 -15.97
CA ASP A 66 20.50 -13.45 -16.65
C ASP A 66 21.91 -13.31 -16.05
N ASP A 67 22.13 -13.90 -14.88
CA ASP A 67 23.46 -14.43 -14.55
C ASP A 67 23.31 -15.81 -13.91
N CYS A 68 23.35 -16.83 -14.78
CA CYS A 68 23.40 -18.22 -14.39
C CYS A 68 24.87 -18.60 -14.12
N VAL A 69 25.25 -18.71 -12.85
CA VAL A 69 26.50 -19.37 -12.45
C VAL A 69 26.23 -20.49 -11.43
N ASP A 70 26.27 -21.70 -12.00
CA ASP A 70 26.64 -23.05 -11.53
C ASP A 70 26.35 -23.54 -10.09
N ALA A 71 26.03 -24.84 -10.05
CA ALA A 71 25.58 -25.63 -8.93
C ALA A 71 26.58 -25.77 -7.78
N ALA A 72 26.11 -25.55 -6.56
CA ALA A 72 26.60 -26.28 -5.38
C ALA A 72 25.49 -26.44 -4.34
N GLU A 73 25.14 -27.69 -4.03
CA GLU A 73 24.19 -28.10 -2.99
C GLU A 73 24.56 -27.53 -1.62
N VAL A 74 23.63 -26.82 -0.95
CA VAL A 74 23.68 -26.61 0.51
C VAL A 74 22.28 -26.70 1.12
N LYS A 75 22.17 -27.58 2.13
CA LYS A 75 21.01 -28.07 2.91
C LYS A 75 19.98 -27.01 3.39
N PRO A 76 18.71 -27.41 3.64
CA PRO A 76 17.66 -26.48 4.06
C PRO A 76 17.89 -26.02 5.50
N LYS A 77 18.18 -24.73 5.69
CA LYS A 77 18.11 -24.10 7.01
C LYS A 77 16.69 -23.62 7.25
N GLN A 78 16.00 -24.28 8.17
CA GLN A 78 14.74 -23.81 8.75
C GLN A 78 14.87 -22.34 9.15
N ARG A 79 14.14 -21.46 8.48
CA ARG A 79 13.99 -20.05 8.87
C ARG A 79 13.20 -20.01 10.17
N ARG A 80 13.92 -19.97 11.30
CA ARG A 80 13.37 -19.55 12.59
C ARG A 80 12.84 -18.12 12.41
N VAL A 81 11.52 -17.96 12.49
CA VAL A 81 10.88 -16.66 12.62
C VAL A 81 11.42 -16.02 13.90
N ARG A 82 12.19 -14.94 13.77
CA ARG A 82 12.58 -14.09 14.89
C ARG A 82 11.68 -12.88 14.85
N ASN A 83 10.78 -12.78 15.84
CA ASN A 83 10.08 -11.53 16.13
C ASN A 83 11.14 -10.52 16.53
N ILE A 84 11.35 -9.49 15.70
CA ILE A 84 12.25 -8.39 16.03
C ILE A 84 11.47 -7.45 16.94
N MET A 85 11.91 -7.42 18.20
CA MET A 85 11.44 -6.54 19.25
C MET A 85 11.87 -5.09 18.97
N TYR A 86 11.01 -4.17 19.40
CA TYR A 86 11.17 -2.72 19.40
C TYR A 86 12.54 -2.27 19.92
N PHE A 87 13.18 -1.37 19.18
CA PHE A 87 14.15 -0.44 19.73
C PHE A 87 13.70 0.97 19.31
N ASN A 88 13.43 1.79 20.33
CA ASN A 88 13.34 3.24 20.23
C ASN A 88 14.70 3.76 19.81
N ASP A 89 14.74 4.60 18.78
CA ASP A 89 15.69 5.71 18.70
C ASP A 89 14.86 6.93 18.27
N GLU A 90 14.82 7.91 19.17
CA GLU A 90 14.41 9.28 18.88
C GLU A 90 15.46 9.82 17.90
N ASP A 91 15.10 10.20 16.67
CA ASP A 91 15.98 11.03 15.83
C ASP A 91 15.17 11.75 14.73
N GLU A 92 15.17 13.07 14.89
CA GLU A 92 15.30 14.13 13.88
C GLU A 92 14.26 14.28 12.75
N GLU A 93 13.60 15.45 12.77
CA GLU A 93 12.77 16.00 11.69
C GLU A 93 13.68 16.36 10.49
N ASP A 94 13.85 15.42 9.57
CA ASP A 94 14.46 15.69 8.27
C ASP A 94 13.40 16.27 7.31
N GLU A 95 13.40 17.61 7.17
CA GLU A 95 12.72 18.31 6.06
C GLU A 95 13.45 18.02 4.74
N GLY A 96 13.37 16.77 4.28
CA GLY A 96 13.95 16.32 3.02
C GLY A 96 13.24 16.94 1.82
N GLU A 97 14.02 17.63 0.98
CA GLU A 97 13.60 18.25 -0.27
C GLU A 97 12.79 17.29 -1.16
N GLU A 98 11.65 17.77 -1.69
CA GLU A 98 10.76 17.01 -2.58
C GLU A 98 11.47 16.62 -3.88
N MET A 99 12.18 15.49 -3.88
CA MET A 99 12.65 14.89 -5.12
C MET A 99 11.44 14.48 -5.97
N GLU A 100 11.33 15.09 -7.15
CA GLU A 100 10.36 14.72 -8.18
C GLU A 100 10.66 13.29 -8.67
N GLN A 101 10.11 12.29 -7.99
CA GLN A 101 10.12 10.93 -8.51
C GLN A 101 9.21 10.89 -9.74
N GLU A 102 9.85 10.86 -10.90
CA GLU A 102 9.21 10.60 -12.19
C GLU A 102 8.67 9.18 -12.17
N TYR A 103 7.35 9.05 -12.03
CA TYR A 103 6.69 7.75 -12.18
C TYR A 103 6.84 7.33 -13.64
N ASP A 104 7.19 6.06 -13.89
CA ASP A 104 7.39 5.44 -15.21
C ASP A 104 6.09 5.32 -16.05
N GLY A 105 5.15 6.25 -15.90
CA GLY A 105 3.93 6.37 -16.70
C GLY A 105 2.86 5.29 -16.47
N LYS A 106 3.18 4.17 -15.83
CA LYS A 106 2.23 3.07 -15.62
C LYS A 106 1.17 3.43 -14.59
N LYS A 107 -0.09 3.33 -15.00
CA LYS A 107 -1.26 3.57 -14.16
C LYS A 107 -2.06 2.29 -13.97
N VAL A 108 -2.63 2.15 -12.78
CA VAL A 108 -3.60 1.11 -12.45
C VAL A 108 -4.86 1.74 -11.88
N THR A 109 -5.96 0.99 -11.89
CA THR A 109 -7.18 1.43 -11.21
C THR A 109 -7.23 0.82 -9.81
N VAL A 110 -7.14 1.66 -8.79
CA VAL A 110 -7.46 1.28 -7.41
C VAL A 110 -8.97 1.38 -7.21
N PHE A 111 -9.58 0.37 -6.58
CA PHE A 111 -11.01 0.39 -6.26
C PHE A 111 -11.24 0.11 -4.78
N PHE A 112 -12.35 0.62 -4.27
CA PHE A 112 -12.79 0.36 -2.90
C PHE A 112 -14.18 -0.25 -2.90
N THR A 113 -14.42 -1.13 -1.94
CA THR A 113 -15.72 -1.76 -1.70
C THR A 113 -16.19 -1.50 -0.28
N ARG A 114 -17.50 -1.41 -0.10
CA ARG A 114 -18.17 -1.47 1.19
C ARG A 114 -19.20 -2.58 1.16
N ASN A 115 -19.14 -3.51 2.11
CA ASN A 115 -20.03 -4.65 2.24
C ASN A 115 -20.14 -5.43 0.93
N GLY A 116 -19.00 -5.67 0.27
CA GLY A 116 -18.89 -6.41 -1.00
C GLY A 116 -19.27 -5.62 -2.26
N LYS A 117 -19.79 -4.40 -2.15
CA LYS A 117 -20.15 -3.56 -3.31
C LYS A 117 -19.09 -2.50 -3.59
N ILE A 118 -18.66 -2.36 -4.84
CA ILE A 118 -17.75 -1.30 -5.26
C ILE A 118 -18.42 0.07 -5.02
N ILE A 119 -17.75 0.92 -4.25
CA ILE A 119 -18.19 2.30 -3.97
C ILE A 119 -17.50 3.32 -4.89
N GLY A 120 -16.33 3.00 -5.42
CA GLY A 120 -15.63 3.87 -6.34
C GLY A 120 -14.32 3.29 -6.87
N ARG A 121 -13.74 4.01 -7.83
CA ARG A 121 -12.49 3.69 -8.52
C ARG A 121 -11.66 4.96 -8.70
N LYS A 122 -10.34 4.83 -8.69
CA LYS A 122 -9.39 5.91 -8.95
C LYS A 122 -8.19 5.38 -9.72
N GLU A 123 -7.79 6.09 -10.76
CA GLU A 123 -6.51 5.85 -11.41
C GLU A 123 -5.37 6.39 -10.57
N ALA A 124 -4.33 5.58 -10.39
CA ALA A 124 -3.13 5.97 -9.69
C ALA A 124 -1.88 5.51 -10.43
N PRO A 125 -0.81 6.33 -10.49
CA PRO A 125 0.47 5.87 -10.96
C PRO A 125 1.01 4.81 -10.00
N VAL A 126 1.66 3.78 -10.53
CA VAL A 126 2.24 2.72 -9.72
C VAL A 126 3.57 3.22 -9.13
N PRO A 127 3.73 3.26 -7.79
CA PRO A 127 5.00 3.61 -7.17
C PRO A 127 6.10 2.61 -7.51
N SER A 128 7.35 3.07 -7.46
CA SER A 128 8.50 2.15 -7.51
C SER A 128 8.38 1.11 -6.39
N GLY A 129 8.48 -0.17 -6.74
CA GLY A 129 8.26 -1.29 -5.81
C GLY A 129 6.80 -1.66 -5.56
N GLY A 130 5.84 -1.00 -6.20
CA GLY A 130 4.42 -1.32 -6.17
C GLY A 130 3.68 -0.81 -4.92
N PHE A 131 2.42 -1.25 -4.79
CA PHE A 131 1.56 -0.90 -3.66
C PHE A 131 1.59 -1.98 -2.59
N TYR A 132 1.49 -1.56 -1.32
CA TYR A 132 1.35 -2.43 -0.16
C TYR A 132 0.01 -2.14 0.54
N PRO A 133 -0.72 -3.16 1.03
CA PRO A 133 -1.88 -2.93 1.88
C PRO A 133 -1.46 -2.22 3.18
N THR A 134 -2.06 -1.06 3.46
CA THR A 134 -1.74 -0.25 4.64
C THR A 134 -3.01 0.20 5.34
N ILE A 135 -2.99 0.19 6.68
CA ILE A 135 -4.08 0.65 7.53
C ILE A 135 -3.54 1.72 8.46
N GLY A 136 -4.22 2.86 8.53
CA GLY A 136 -3.96 3.91 9.51
C GLY A 136 -5.07 3.95 10.55
N MET A 137 -4.70 4.20 11.80
CA MET A 137 -5.62 4.36 12.93
C MET A 137 -5.22 5.64 13.66
N LEU A 138 -6.19 6.47 14.05
CA LEU A 138 -5.94 7.78 14.64
C LEU A 138 -6.38 7.85 16.10
N SER A 139 -7.51 7.22 16.43
CA SER A 139 -8.17 7.40 17.72
C SER A 139 -8.08 6.16 18.60
N ASN A 140 -8.11 6.38 19.91
CA ASN A 140 -8.12 5.28 20.88
C ASN A 140 -9.40 4.43 20.74
N GLY A 141 -9.24 3.11 20.79
CA GLY A 141 -10.34 2.14 20.75
C GLY A 141 -10.75 1.70 19.35
N GLU A 142 -10.19 2.31 18.29
CA GLU A 142 -10.37 1.84 16.92
C GLU A 142 -9.77 0.43 16.76
N LYS A 143 -10.52 -0.47 16.12
CA LYS A 143 -10.11 -1.86 15.88
C LYS A 143 -10.61 -2.31 14.52
N VAL A 144 -9.75 -3.00 13.79
CA VAL A 144 -10.09 -3.63 12.52
C VAL A 144 -9.57 -5.07 12.51
N LYS A 145 -10.22 -5.92 11.71
CA LYS A 145 -9.72 -7.24 11.37
C LYS A 145 -9.36 -7.22 9.88
N VAL A 146 -8.14 -7.64 9.56
CA VAL A 146 -7.64 -7.67 8.19
C VAL A 146 -7.77 -9.09 7.65
N ASP A 147 -8.29 -9.21 6.44
CA ASP A 147 -8.23 -10.44 5.66
C ASP A 147 -7.39 -10.18 4.41
N LEU A 148 -6.25 -10.88 4.31
CA LEU A 148 -5.30 -10.79 3.20
C LEU A 148 -5.34 -12.03 2.31
N HIS A 149 -6.41 -12.83 2.39
CA HIS A 149 -6.67 -13.88 1.41
C HIS A 149 -7.43 -13.25 0.25
N PRO A 150 -6.76 -12.89 -0.86
CA PRO A 150 -7.48 -12.41 -2.02
C PRO A 150 -8.45 -13.51 -2.47
N LEU A 151 -9.63 -13.10 -2.94
CA LEU A 151 -10.52 -14.01 -3.67
C LEU A 151 -9.77 -14.41 -4.96
N SER A 152 -9.03 -15.52 -4.90
CA SER A 152 -8.47 -16.16 -6.08
C SER A 152 -9.63 -16.48 -7.01
N GLY A 153 -9.63 -15.87 -8.19
CA GLY A 153 -10.45 -16.31 -9.31
C GLY A 153 -10.03 -17.70 -9.78
#